data_AF-A0A920GSG4-F1
#
_entry.id   AF-A0A920GSG4-F1
#
_cell.length_a   1.000
_cell.length_b   1.000
_cell.length_c   1.000
_cell.angle_alpha   90.00
_cell.angle_beta   90.00
_cell.angle_gamma   90.00
#
_symmetry.space_group_name_H-M   'P 1'
#
loop_
_entity.id
_entity.type
_entity.pdbx_description
1 polymer ?
#
loop_
_entity_poly.entity_id
_entity_poly.type
_entity_poly.pdbx_seq_one_letter_code
_entity_poly.pdbx_strand_id
1 'polypeptide(L)'
;MGRVGEVIIRTWQTADKMKKQRGALSEETGDNDNLRARRYIAKYTINPAIAHGISHEVGSVELGKRADLVLWNPAFFGVKPEMVLLGGQLLLLKWVIQMLPFQPLNQFTPDQCLGLLGGLCRSLL
;
A
#
# COMPACT_ATOMS: atom_id res chain seq x y z
N MET A 1 10.45 17.26 7.78
CA MET A 1 11.17 16.76 6.58
C MET A 1 10.99 15.24 6.50
N GLY A 2 10.26 14.72 5.51
CA GLY A 2 9.92 13.28 5.41
C GLY A 2 10.03 12.75 3.98
N ARG A 3 10.05 11.42 3.82
CA ARG A 3 10.10 10.74 2.51
C ARG A 3 8.76 10.06 2.22
N VAL A 4 8.04 10.51 1.19
CA VAL A 4 6.68 10.05 0.86
C VAL A 4 6.62 8.55 0.53
N GLY A 5 7.62 8.04 -0.19
CA GLY A 5 7.68 6.63 -0.60
C GLY A 5 8.13 5.65 0.50
N GLU A 6 8.43 6.13 1.71
CA GLU A 6 9.01 5.30 2.77
C GLU A 6 8.06 5.03 3.96
N VAL A 7 6.81 5.49 3.91
CA VAL A 7 5.88 5.35 5.04
C VAL A 7 5.67 3.88 5.42
N ILE A 8 5.39 3.03 4.42
CA ILE A 8 5.12 1.60 4.64
C ILE A 8 6.41 0.88 5.05
N ILE A 9 7.51 1.05 4.32
CA ILE A 9 8.77 0.35 4.61
C ILE A 9 9.30 0.69 6.01
N ARG A 10 9.24 1.96 6.42
CA ARG A 10 9.71 2.41 7.75
C ARG A 10 8.83 1.89 8.88
N THR A 11 7.53 1.73 8.61
CA THR A 11 6.60 1.11 9.57
C THR A 11 7.03 -0.32 9.88
N TRP A 12 7.31 -1.13 8.86
CA TRP A 12 7.72 -2.54 9.05
C TRP A 12 9.15 -2.69 9.58
N GLN A 13 10.09 -1.84 9.15
CA GLN A 13 11.43 -1.77 9.74
C GLN A 13 11.38 -1.45 11.23
N THR A 14 10.47 -0.57 11.64
CA THR A 14 10.28 -0.25 13.07
C THR A 14 9.64 -1.40 13.82
N ALA A 15 8.67 -2.11 13.23
CA ALA A 15 8.07 -3.31 13.84
C ALA A 15 9.12 -4.41 14.08
N ASP A 16 9.97 -4.69 13.09
CA ASP A 16 11.07 -5.66 13.18
C ASP A 16 12.10 -5.24 14.25
N LYS A 17 12.53 -3.98 14.25
CA LYS A 17 13.45 -3.46 15.27
C LYS A 17 12.89 -3.63 16.68
N MET A 18 11.60 -3.32 16.88
CA MET A 18 10.96 -3.48 18.19
C MET A 18 10.82 -4.94 18.61
N LYS A 19 10.57 -5.87 17.68
CA LYS A 19 10.60 -7.31 17.97
C LYS A 19 11.99 -7.74 18.47
N LYS A 20 13.05 -7.34 17.78
CA LYS A 20 14.44 -7.70 18.13
C LYS A 20 14.88 -7.10 19.47
N GLN A 21 14.45 -5.88 19.79
CA GLN A 21 14.87 -5.19 21.01
C GLN A 21 14.00 -5.48 22.24
N ARG A 22 12.69 -5.71 22.05
CA ARG A 22 11.72 -5.85 23.14
C ARG A 22 11.09 -7.23 23.23
N GLY A 23 11.40 -8.14 22.30
CA GLY A 23 10.78 -9.46 22.24
C GLY A 23 9.32 -9.42 21.78
N ALA A 24 8.62 -10.54 21.97
CA ALA A 24 7.19 -10.67 21.70
C ALA A 24 6.35 -9.72 22.58
N LEU A 25 5.19 -9.29 22.10
CA LEU A 25 4.26 -8.55 22.94
C LEU A 25 3.62 -9.52 23.95
N SER A 26 3.32 -9.02 25.15
CA SER A 26 2.75 -9.82 26.25
C SER A 26 1.41 -10.47 25.92
N GLU A 27 0.65 -9.88 25.00
CA GLU A 27 -0.67 -10.34 24.58
C GLU A 27 -0.60 -11.35 23.41
N GLU A 28 0.59 -11.61 22.84
CA GLU A 28 0.71 -12.54 21.72
C GLU A 28 0.56 -13.99 22.14
N THR A 29 -0.09 -14.77 21.28
CA THR A 29 -0.35 -16.19 21.52
C THR A 29 0.19 -17.03 20.35
N GLY A 30 0.97 -18.06 20.67
CA GLY A 30 1.59 -18.95 19.67
C GLY A 30 2.82 -18.36 18.98
N ASP A 31 3.26 -19.01 17.90
CA ASP A 31 4.41 -18.59 17.09
C ASP A 31 3.98 -17.65 15.96
N ASN A 32 3.52 -16.44 16.33
CA ASN A 32 3.16 -15.39 15.37
C ASN A 32 3.37 -13.99 15.96
N ASP A 33 3.30 -12.99 15.08
CA ASP A 33 3.37 -11.56 15.44
C ASP A 33 2.10 -10.81 15.01
N ASN A 34 0.93 -11.46 15.08
CA ASN A 34 -0.32 -10.94 14.52
C ASN A 34 -0.79 -9.65 15.20
N LEU A 35 -0.74 -9.55 16.53
CA LEU A 35 -1.06 -8.30 17.24
C LEU A 35 -0.08 -7.20 16.89
N ARG A 36 1.22 -7.50 16.75
CA ARG A 36 2.19 -6.50 16.28
C ARG A 36 1.85 -6.07 14.85
N ALA A 37 1.59 -7.01 13.94
CA ALA A 37 1.24 -6.70 12.56
C ALA A 37 -0.01 -5.83 12.47
N ARG A 38 -1.09 -6.18 13.18
CA ARG A 38 -2.34 -5.41 13.26
C ARG A 38 -2.12 -4.01 13.84
N ARG A 39 -1.29 -3.88 14.88
CA ARG A 39 -0.95 -2.59 15.48
C ARG A 39 -0.20 -1.67 14.52
N TYR A 40 0.69 -2.23 13.69
CA TYR A 40 1.51 -1.44 12.77
C TYR A 40 0.81 -1.12 11.45
N ILE A 41 0.02 -2.05 10.89
CA ILE A 41 -0.77 -1.77 9.68
C ILE A 41 -1.78 -0.63 9.93
N ALA A 42 -2.41 -0.62 11.10
CA ALA A 42 -3.37 0.43 11.46
C ALA A 42 -2.78 1.85 11.43
N LYS A 43 -1.47 2.00 11.63
CA LYS A 43 -0.79 3.32 11.67
C LYS A 43 -0.82 4.07 10.34
N TYR A 44 -0.91 3.36 9.22
CA TYR A 44 -0.93 3.97 7.88
C TYR A 44 -2.17 3.62 7.06
N THR A 45 -3.12 2.86 7.62
CA THR A 45 -4.39 2.53 6.96
C THR A 45 -5.58 3.20 7.67
N ILE A 46 -6.11 2.58 8.72
CA ILE A 46 -7.38 2.99 9.35
C ILE A 46 -7.23 4.19 10.27
N ASN A 47 -6.13 4.33 11.02
CA ASN A 47 -5.98 5.43 11.97
C ASN A 47 -5.91 6.80 11.27
N PRO A 48 -5.14 6.97 10.17
CA PRO A 48 -5.21 8.21 9.38
C PRO A 48 -6.60 8.45 8.78
N ALA A 49 -7.28 7.41 8.29
CA ALA A 49 -8.61 7.55 7.72
C ALA A 49 -9.64 8.04 8.76
N ILE A 50 -9.56 7.54 9.99
CA ILE A 50 -10.38 8.03 11.12
C ILE A 50 -10.02 9.48 11.45
N ALA A 51 -8.73 9.80 11.56
CA ALA A 51 -8.27 11.15 11.90
C ALA A 51 -8.73 12.21 10.87
N HIS A 52 -8.82 11.82 9.60
CA HIS A 52 -9.30 12.69 8.52
C HIS A 52 -10.81 12.60 8.25
N GLY A 53 -11.57 11.79 8.99
CA GLY A 53 -13.02 11.65 8.82
C GLY A 53 -13.46 10.91 7.56
N ILE A 54 -12.56 10.18 6.90
CA ILE A 54 -12.80 9.44 5.63
C ILE A 54 -12.85 7.92 5.83
N SER A 55 -12.91 7.44 7.07
CA SER A 55 -12.91 6.02 7.42
C SER A 55 -14.14 5.23 6.95
N HIS A 56 -15.22 5.94 6.58
CA HIS A 56 -16.41 5.37 5.97
C HIS A 56 -16.18 4.98 4.50
N GLU A 57 -15.24 5.64 3.82
CA GLU A 57 -14.90 5.35 2.41
C GLU A 57 -13.67 4.44 2.28
N VAL A 58 -12.61 4.69 3.08
CA VAL A 58 -11.29 4.07 2.89
C VAL A 58 -10.61 3.69 4.21
N GLY A 59 -9.50 2.95 4.11
CA GLY A 59 -8.59 2.70 5.24
C GLY A 59 -8.69 1.31 5.87
N SER A 60 -9.68 0.50 5.50
CA SER A 60 -9.73 -0.93 5.86
C SER A 60 -10.45 -1.75 4.78
N VAL A 61 -10.27 -3.07 4.84
CA VAL A 61 -10.92 -4.02 3.93
C VAL A 61 -12.21 -4.50 4.58
N GLU A 62 -13.29 -3.75 4.37
CA GLU A 62 -14.62 -3.99 4.93
C GLU A 62 -15.69 -3.81 3.84
N LEU A 63 -16.85 -4.46 4.00
CA LEU A 63 -17.98 -4.30 3.07
C LEU A 63 -18.48 -2.84 3.10
N GLY A 64 -18.87 -2.33 1.93
CA GLY A 64 -19.37 -0.96 1.78
C GLY A 64 -18.29 0.12 1.62
N LYS A 65 -17.00 -0.22 1.75
CA LYS A 65 -15.88 0.70 1.50
C LYS A 65 -15.40 0.63 0.06
N ARG A 66 -14.74 1.70 -0.40
CA ARG A 66 -14.14 1.78 -1.73
C ARG A 66 -13.03 0.73 -1.87
N ALA A 67 -12.97 0.10 -3.04
CA ALA A 67 -11.98 -0.94 -3.37
C ALA A 67 -10.60 -0.35 -3.70
N ASP A 68 -9.97 0.28 -2.71
CA ASP A 68 -8.59 0.76 -2.75
C ASP A 68 -7.67 -0.28 -2.11
N LEU A 69 -7.15 -1.19 -2.93
CA LEU A 69 -6.45 -2.39 -2.46
C LEU A 69 -5.04 -2.44 -3.01
N VAL A 70 -4.11 -2.93 -2.18
CA VAL A 70 -2.73 -3.18 -2.60
C VAL A 70 -2.41 -4.64 -2.39
N LEU A 71 -1.99 -5.30 -3.46
CA LEU A 71 -1.59 -6.70 -3.45
C LEU A 71 -0.06 -6.79 -3.45
N TRP A 72 0.42 -7.72 -2.63
CA TRP A 72 1.83 -7.92 -2.37
C TRP A 72 2.19 -9.38 -2.57
N ASN A 73 3.30 -9.62 -3.24
CA ASN A 73 4.03 -10.86 -3.08
C ASN A 73 4.68 -10.85 -1.68
N PRO A 74 4.51 -11.89 -0.85
CA PRO A 74 5.09 -11.95 0.49
C PRO A 74 6.59 -11.63 0.55
N ALA A 75 7.37 -12.03 -0.46
CA ALA A 75 8.81 -11.77 -0.52
C ALA A 75 9.17 -10.28 -0.65
N PHE A 76 8.23 -9.45 -1.12
CA PHE A 76 8.43 -8.00 -1.34
C PHE A 76 7.51 -7.14 -0.46
N PHE A 77 6.89 -7.73 0.55
CA PHE A 77 5.95 -7.04 1.42
C PHE A 77 6.57 -5.79 2.07
N GLY A 78 5.89 -4.65 1.93
CA GLY A 78 6.32 -3.37 2.47
C GLY A 78 7.47 -2.68 1.73
N VAL A 79 8.01 -3.28 0.67
CA VAL A 79 9.07 -2.68 -0.17
C VAL A 79 8.54 -2.29 -1.54
N LYS A 80 8.02 -3.25 -2.32
CA LYS A 80 7.47 -3.00 -3.66
C LYS A 80 6.17 -3.79 -3.87
N PRO A 81 5.02 -3.12 -4.10
CA PRO A 81 3.76 -3.81 -4.33
C PRO A 81 3.76 -4.52 -5.69
N GLU A 82 2.96 -5.57 -5.79
CA GLU A 82 2.74 -6.29 -7.04
C GLU A 82 1.64 -5.61 -7.87
N MET A 83 0.56 -5.18 -7.22
CA MET A 83 -0.57 -4.55 -7.87
C MET A 83 -1.24 -3.52 -6.95
N VAL A 84 -1.72 -2.41 -7.52
CA VAL A 84 -2.50 -1.39 -6.83
C VAL A 84 -3.82 -1.21 -7.57
N LEU A 85 -4.91 -1.37 -6.83
CA LEU A 85 -6.28 -1.12 -7.27
C LEU A 85 -6.77 0.17 -6.61
N LEU A 86 -7.36 1.06 -7.39
CA LEU A 86 -8.01 2.27 -6.90
C LEU A 86 -9.45 2.29 -7.42
N GLY A 87 -10.44 2.37 -6.52
CA GLY A 87 -11.85 2.29 -6.91
C GLY A 87 -12.21 1.03 -7.71
N GLY A 88 -11.52 -0.08 -7.47
CA GLY A 88 -11.71 -1.34 -8.21
C GLY A 88 -11.03 -1.40 -9.58
N GLN A 89 -10.36 -0.34 -10.01
CA GLN A 89 -9.61 -0.30 -11.27
C GLN A 89 -8.12 -0.54 -11.06
N LEU A 90 -7.47 -1.20 -12.02
CA LEU A 90 -6.03 -1.43 -12.01
C LEU A 90 -5.27 -0.13 -12.27
N LEU A 91 -4.53 0.36 -11.28
CA LEU A 91 -3.72 1.58 -11.39
C LEU A 91 -2.24 1.27 -11.63
N LEU A 92 -1.69 0.27 -10.95
CA LEU A 92 -0.28 -0.10 -11.06
C LEU A 92 -0.15 -1.62 -11.07
N LEU A 93 0.68 -2.14 -11.97
CA LEU A 93 1.08 -3.54 -12.00
C LEU A 93 2.61 -3.61 -12.11
N LYS A 94 3.26 -4.33 -11.20
CA LYS A 94 4.72 -4.46 -11.09
C LYS A 94 5.36 -4.92 -12.40
N TRP A 95 4.70 -5.83 -13.12
CA TRP A 95 5.14 -6.35 -14.41
C TRP A 95 5.12 -5.30 -15.52
N VAL A 96 4.13 -4.39 -15.54
CA VAL A 96 4.07 -3.29 -16.51
C VAL A 96 5.27 -2.36 -16.35
N ILE A 97 5.69 -2.07 -15.10
CA ILE A 97 6.87 -1.24 -14.83
C ILE A 97 8.18 -1.95 -15.23
N GLN A 98 8.27 -3.28 -15.06
CA GLN A 98 9.46 -4.04 -15.42
C GLN A 98 9.57 -4.35 -16.93
N MET A 99 8.46 -4.31 -17.67
CA MET A 99 8.43 -4.41 -19.15
C MET A 99 8.68 -3.07 -19.86
N LEU A 100 8.94 -1.99 -19.13
CA LEU A 100 9.40 -0.70 -19.67
C LEU A 100 10.94 -0.50 -19.64
N PRO A 101 11.83 -1.50 -19.80
CA PRO A 101 13.27 -1.23 -19.79
C PRO A 101 13.77 -0.54 -21.08
N PHE A 102 12.87 0.03 -21.90
CA PHE A 102 13.21 0.71 -23.15
C PHE A 102 12.81 2.19 -23.21
N GLN A 103 12.54 2.86 -22.08
CA GLN A 103 12.37 4.31 -22.05
C GLN A 103 13.08 4.93 -20.82
N PRO A 104 13.92 5.96 -20.99
CA PRO A 104 14.65 6.59 -19.89
C PRO A 104 13.69 7.32 -18.92
N LEU A 105 14.03 7.26 -17.63
CA LEU A 105 13.26 7.75 -16.47
C LEU A 105 12.85 9.24 -16.48
N ASN A 106 13.28 10.04 -17.47
CA ASN A 106 13.06 11.48 -17.54
C ASN A 106 11.83 11.90 -18.39
N GLN A 107 11.00 10.96 -18.85
CA GLN A 107 9.84 11.29 -19.71
C GLN A 107 8.47 10.86 -19.19
N PHE A 108 8.38 10.26 -18.00
CA PHE A 108 7.08 9.89 -17.44
C PHE A 108 6.46 11.08 -16.70
N THR A 109 5.66 11.89 -17.41
CA THR A 109 4.63 12.70 -16.75
C THR A 109 3.52 11.76 -16.25
N PRO A 110 2.80 12.12 -15.17
CA PRO A 110 1.64 11.33 -14.67
C PRO A 110 0.64 10.95 -15.77
N ASP A 111 0.59 11.74 -16.84
CA ASP A 111 -0.27 11.55 -18.02
C ASP A 111 0.09 10.31 -18.86
N GLN A 112 1.33 9.81 -18.84
CA GLN A 112 1.71 8.65 -19.65
C GLN A 112 1.20 7.32 -19.07
N CYS A 113 1.07 7.21 -17.74
CA CYS A 113 0.36 6.08 -17.11
C CYS A 113 -1.15 6.15 -17.38
N LEU A 114 -1.70 7.37 -17.45
CA LEU A 114 -3.07 7.62 -17.86
C LEU A 114 -3.31 7.34 -19.35
N GLY A 115 -2.30 7.39 -20.23
CA GLY A 115 -2.46 7.11 -21.66
C GLY A 115 -2.86 5.66 -21.97
N LEU A 116 -2.34 4.68 -21.22
CA LEU A 116 -2.72 3.26 -21.35
C LEU A 116 -4.10 2.93 -20.74
N LEU A 117 -4.59 3.79 -19.83
CA LEU A 117 -5.93 3.71 -19.21
C LEU A 117 -6.92 4.74 -19.80
N GLY A 118 -6.46 5.63 -20.68
CA GLY A 118 -7.15 6.86 -21.07
C GLY A 118 -8.35 6.64 -21.99
N GLY A 119 -8.47 5.43 -22.56
CA GLY A 119 -9.68 5.00 -23.25
C GLY A 119 -10.86 4.68 -22.31
N LEU A 120 -10.58 4.35 -21.05
CA LEU A 120 -11.61 3.94 -20.07
C LEU A 120 -12.08 5.09 -19.17
N CYS A 121 -11.23 6.07 -18.85
CA CYS A 121 -11.65 7.23 -18.05
C CYS A 121 -12.52 8.24 -18.81
N ARG A 122 -12.57 8.18 -20.15
CA ARG A 122 -13.35 9.12 -20.98
C ARG A 122 -14.78 8.65 -21.30
N SER A 123 -15.17 7.44 -20.89
CA SER A 123 -16.50 6.89 -21.16
C SER A 123 -17.46 6.90 -19.96
N LEU A 124 -17.06 7.48 -18.82
CA LEU A 124 -17.87 7.55 -17.59
C LEU A 124 -17.96 8.98 -16.99
N LEU A 125 -17.83 10.00 -17.84
CA LEU A 125 -18.34 11.36 -17.65
C LEU A 125 -19.09 11.75 -18.93
#